data_AF-A0A1Q3EBF8-F1
#
_entry.id   AF-A0A1Q3EBF8-F1
#
_cell.length_a   1.000
_cell.length_b   1.000
_cell.length_c   1.000
_cell.angle_alpha   90.00
_cell.angle_beta   90.00
_cell.angle_gamma   90.00
#
_symmetry.space_group_name_H-M   'P 1'
#
loop_
_entity.id
_entity.type
_entity.pdbx_description
1 polymer ?
#
loop_
_entity_poly.entity_id
_entity_poly.type
_entity_poly.pdbx_seq_one_letter_code
_entity_poly.pdbx_strand_id
1 'polypeptide(L)'
;MNVSHRLFLERTVKTEAPFTRVVALFGLYTFFNTQPTGSAPPLYSMKHILIPIDQYSSLLLLPTTLVSEILRPLQPYVSHILECLVNSEVFHIIPSSDLNAFNPRQLPRELYVDSISSESDLQKSKKAGRPTKRDKAKKAKAALDGIDKWMHKTSVPSHSMEGGPAFGAPATTHYLLAQPPTQTLTEYKADKATMLDAIGFSPNHPSGVHSAMEQVNHDVLERLRQLQETEGPKLKTESMSFAGKERAERAVREMEEKGGPGLLGLLEGSGLEESCS
;
A
#
# COMPACT_ATOMS: atom_id res chain seq x y z
N MET A 1 -0.22 13.36 8.25
CA MET A 1 -1.64 13.59 7.94
C MET A 1 -2.07 15.06 8.00
N ASN A 2 -1.53 15.89 8.91
CA ASN A 2 -1.91 17.31 8.99
C ASN A 2 -1.63 18.11 7.71
N VAL A 3 -0.53 17.80 7.03
CA VAL A 3 -0.16 18.43 5.75
C VAL A 3 -1.18 18.13 4.65
N SER A 4 -1.65 16.89 4.54
CA SER A 4 -2.59 16.47 3.48
C SER A 4 -3.96 17.15 3.62
N HIS A 5 -4.54 17.16 4.82
CA HIS A 5 -5.81 17.85 5.07
C HIS A 5 -5.69 19.35 4.81
N ARG A 6 -4.58 19.96 5.23
CA ARG A 6 -4.31 21.36 4.94
C ARG A 6 -4.14 21.63 3.45
N LEU A 7 -3.50 20.73 2.70
CA LEU A 7 -3.35 20.87 1.24
C LEU A 7 -4.71 20.83 0.55
N PHE A 8 -5.63 19.96 0.98
CA PHE A 8 -7.00 19.99 0.48
C PHE A 8 -7.71 21.30 0.86
N LEU A 9 -7.59 21.75 2.11
CA LEU A 9 -8.18 23.03 2.53
C LEU A 9 -7.67 24.23 1.72
N GLU A 10 -6.37 24.31 1.44
CA GLU A 10 -5.78 25.35 0.57
C GLU A 10 -6.42 25.35 -0.83
N ARG A 11 -6.89 24.19 -1.32
CA ARG A 11 -7.59 24.06 -2.61
C ARG A 11 -9.10 24.28 -2.54
N THR A 12 -9.67 24.42 -1.34
CA THR A 12 -11.10 24.77 -1.15
C THR A 12 -11.36 26.27 -1.05
N VAL A 13 -10.32 27.10 -1.08
CA VAL A 13 -10.39 28.58 -0.96
C VAL A 13 -11.13 29.21 -2.14
N LYS A 14 -11.79 30.35 -1.93
CA LYS A 14 -12.60 31.06 -2.94
C LYS A 14 -11.85 31.42 -4.23
N THR A 15 -10.53 31.55 -4.16
CA THR A 15 -9.68 31.92 -5.30
C THR A 15 -9.50 30.79 -6.32
N GLU A 16 -9.79 29.55 -5.93
CA GLU A 16 -9.66 28.37 -6.78
C GLU A 16 -10.93 28.15 -7.63
N ALA A 17 -10.76 27.49 -8.78
CA ALA A 17 -11.88 27.17 -9.66
C ALA A 17 -12.93 26.31 -8.93
N PRO A 18 -14.25 26.52 -9.14
CA PRO A 18 -15.29 25.81 -8.40
C PRO A 18 -15.17 24.28 -8.47
N PHE A 19 -14.82 23.72 -9.63
CA PHE A 19 -14.56 22.29 -9.79
C PHE A 19 -13.41 21.80 -8.91
N THR A 20 -12.28 22.52 -8.88
CA THR A 20 -11.13 22.21 -8.02
C THR A 20 -11.53 22.21 -6.54
N ARG A 21 -12.35 23.17 -6.11
CA ARG A 21 -12.84 23.27 -4.72
C ARG A 21 -13.70 22.05 -4.35
N VAL A 22 -14.55 21.59 -5.26
CA VAL A 22 -15.36 20.37 -5.07
C VAL A 22 -14.48 19.14 -4.96
N VAL A 23 -13.55 18.94 -5.89
CA VAL A 23 -12.61 17.79 -5.85
C VAL A 23 -11.79 17.80 -4.56
N ALA A 24 -11.33 18.97 -4.12
CA ALA A 24 -10.58 19.12 -2.88
C ALA A 24 -11.43 18.77 -1.65
N LEU A 25 -12.71 19.17 -1.61
CA LEU A 25 -13.63 18.79 -0.53
C LEU A 25 -13.88 17.28 -0.50
N PHE A 26 -14.07 16.64 -1.66
CA PHE A 26 -14.22 15.19 -1.74
C PHE A 26 -12.96 14.49 -1.21
N GLY A 27 -11.78 14.94 -1.65
CA GLY A 27 -10.50 14.45 -1.12
C GLY A 27 -10.38 14.61 0.39
N LEU A 28 -10.74 15.78 0.92
CA LEU A 28 -10.75 16.05 2.36
C LEU A 28 -11.66 15.07 3.11
N TYR A 29 -12.90 14.91 2.64
CA TYR A 29 -13.89 14.01 3.22
C TYR A 29 -13.43 12.55 3.20
N THR A 30 -12.94 12.08 2.05
CA THR A 30 -12.43 10.71 1.92
C THR A 30 -11.26 10.49 2.86
N PHE A 31 -10.22 11.33 2.79
CA PHE A 31 -9.03 11.15 3.63
C PHE A 31 -9.34 11.19 5.12
N PHE A 32 -10.29 12.04 5.55
CA PHE A 32 -10.66 12.14 6.94
C PHE A 32 -11.43 10.90 7.43
N ASN A 33 -12.37 10.40 6.63
CA ASN A 33 -13.23 9.27 7.02
C ASN A 33 -12.57 7.89 6.80
N THR A 34 -11.55 7.80 5.94
CA THR A 34 -10.80 6.55 5.71
C THR A 34 -9.51 6.47 6.51
N GLN A 35 -9.37 7.25 7.58
CA GLN A 35 -8.20 7.14 8.46
C GLN A 35 -8.20 5.76 9.13
N PRO A 36 -7.05 5.05 9.18
CA PRO A 36 -6.97 3.72 9.77
C PRO A 36 -7.25 3.81 11.27
N THR A 37 -8.37 3.23 11.71
CA THR A 37 -8.68 3.02 13.12
C THR A 37 -8.29 1.59 13.51
N GLY A 38 -7.51 1.42 14.58
CA GLY A 38 -7.18 0.09 15.10
C GLY A 38 -5.96 -0.62 14.48
N SER A 39 -4.97 0.12 13.99
CA SER A 39 -3.67 -0.46 13.60
C SER A 39 -2.80 -0.82 14.81
N ALA A 40 -1.94 -1.84 14.67
CA ALA A 40 -0.92 -2.22 15.65
C ALA A 40 0.46 -2.23 14.97
N PRO A 41 1.37 -1.27 15.27
CA PRO A 41 1.23 -0.21 16.26
C PRO A 41 0.18 0.86 15.88
N PRO A 42 -0.41 1.58 16.86
CA PRO A 42 -1.41 2.62 16.58
C PRO A 42 -0.84 3.69 15.65
N LEU A 43 -1.41 3.78 14.45
CA LEU A 43 -1.12 4.88 13.54
C LEU A 43 -1.80 6.15 14.05
N TYR A 44 -1.12 7.27 13.87
CA TYR A 44 -1.65 8.57 14.21
C TYR A 44 -2.90 8.87 13.38
N SER A 45 -4.03 9.09 14.07
CA SER A 45 -5.30 9.51 13.48
C SER A 45 -5.67 10.92 13.96
N MET A 46 -6.09 11.76 13.02
CA MET A 46 -6.52 13.13 13.25
C MET A 46 -7.99 13.17 13.63
N LYS A 47 -8.30 13.78 14.79
CA LYS A 47 -9.68 13.97 15.27
C LYS A 47 -10.35 15.22 14.70
N HIS A 48 -9.59 16.29 14.53
CA HIS A 48 -10.12 17.58 14.08
C HIS A 48 -9.23 18.21 13.01
N ILE A 49 -9.86 18.90 12.07
CA ILE A 49 -9.22 19.65 11.00
C ILE A 49 -9.26 21.13 11.37
N LEU A 50 -8.09 21.76 11.47
CA LEU A 50 -7.97 23.20 11.71
C LEU A 50 -8.41 23.97 10.45
N ILE A 51 -9.36 24.89 10.59
CA ILE A 51 -9.85 25.71 9.47
C ILE A 51 -10.06 27.18 9.89
N PRO A 52 -9.50 28.17 9.17
CA PRO A 52 -9.77 29.59 9.44
C PRO A 52 -11.24 29.91 9.28
N ILE A 53 -11.77 30.80 10.13
CA ILE A 53 -13.19 31.16 10.14
C ILE A 53 -13.70 31.66 8.77
N ASP A 54 -12.90 32.44 8.05
CA ASP A 54 -13.21 32.95 6.71
C ASP A 54 -13.28 31.84 5.65
N GLN A 55 -12.39 30.85 5.75
CA GLN A 55 -12.38 29.67 4.89
C GLN A 55 -13.54 28.73 5.22
N TYR A 56 -13.90 28.60 6.50
CA TYR A 56 -15.05 27.82 6.93
C TYR A 56 -16.35 28.39 6.36
N SER A 57 -16.59 29.71 6.52
CA SER A 57 -17.75 30.37 5.92
C SER A 57 -17.76 30.26 4.38
N SER A 58 -16.59 30.36 3.75
CA SER A 58 -16.42 30.14 2.31
C SER A 58 -16.82 28.73 1.86
N LEU A 59 -16.47 27.73 2.67
CA LEU A 59 -16.71 26.33 2.37
C LEU A 59 -18.21 26.00 2.48
N LEU A 60 -18.89 26.53 3.50
CA LEU A 60 -20.35 26.36 3.66
C LEU A 60 -21.15 26.99 2.52
N LEU A 61 -20.63 28.04 1.89
CA LEU A 61 -21.25 28.67 0.72
C LEU A 61 -20.92 27.96 -0.59
N LEU A 62 -20.08 26.92 -0.60
CA LEU A 62 -19.66 26.25 -1.83
C LEU A 62 -20.84 25.69 -2.66
N PRO A 63 -21.84 24.98 -2.10
CA PRO A 63 -22.95 24.43 -2.88
C PRO A 63 -23.70 25.49 -3.70
N THR A 64 -23.92 26.68 -3.12
CA THR A 64 -24.67 27.76 -3.79
C THR A 64 -23.87 28.41 -4.93
N THR A 65 -22.54 28.26 -4.93
CA THR A 65 -21.68 28.79 -6.00
C THR A 65 -21.62 27.90 -7.25
N LEU A 66 -22.10 26.65 -7.17
CA LEU A 66 -22.06 25.69 -8.28
C LEU A 66 -23.21 25.90 -9.28
N VAL A 67 -23.34 27.11 -9.81
CA VAL A 67 -24.48 27.51 -10.66
C VAL A 67 -24.37 26.98 -12.10
N SER A 68 -23.14 26.75 -12.56
CA SER A 68 -22.84 26.25 -13.92
C SER A 68 -23.51 24.90 -14.20
N GLU A 69 -24.01 24.72 -15.42
CA GLU A 69 -24.74 23.51 -15.84
C GLU A 69 -23.95 22.22 -15.61
N ILE A 70 -22.64 22.26 -15.83
CA ILE A 70 -21.74 21.10 -15.66
C ILE A 70 -21.56 20.75 -14.17
N LEU A 71 -21.63 21.75 -13.28
CA LEU A 71 -21.37 21.59 -11.85
C LEU A 71 -22.63 21.45 -11.00
N ARG A 72 -23.79 21.85 -11.54
CA ARG A 72 -25.09 21.75 -10.86
C ARG A 72 -25.39 20.34 -10.33
N PRO A 73 -25.10 19.24 -11.06
CA PRO A 73 -25.32 17.89 -10.53
C PRO A 73 -24.49 17.56 -9.28
N LEU A 74 -23.39 18.28 -9.03
CA LEU A 74 -22.52 18.04 -7.87
C LEU A 74 -23.04 18.68 -6.58
N GLN A 75 -23.96 19.66 -6.67
CA GLN A 75 -24.52 20.38 -5.52
C GLN A 75 -25.03 19.47 -4.38
N PRO A 76 -25.92 18.49 -4.62
CA PRO A 76 -26.46 17.66 -3.53
C PRO A 76 -25.36 16.87 -2.82
N TYR A 77 -24.34 16.39 -3.55
CA TYR A 77 -23.23 15.64 -2.95
C TYR A 77 -22.34 16.54 -2.10
N VAL A 78 -22.05 17.76 -2.57
CA VAL A 78 -21.27 18.75 -1.80
C VAL A 78 -22.03 19.13 -0.53
N SER A 79 -23.34 19.40 -0.62
CA SER A 79 -24.17 19.70 0.54
C SER A 79 -24.16 18.55 1.55
N HIS A 80 -24.35 17.31 1.09
CA HIS A 80 -24.33 16.13 1.95
C HIS A 80 -22.99 15.94 2.66
N ILE A 81 -21.87 16.06 1.93
CA ILE A 81 -20.53 15.95 2.51
C ILE A 81 -20.30 17.01 3.58
N LEU A 82 -20.70 18.27 3.32
CA LEU A 82 -20.55 19.36 4.28
C LEU A 82 -21.42 19.13 5.51
N GLU A 83 -22.66 18.68 5.34
CA GLU A 83 -23.54 18.32 6.44
C GLU A 83 -22.93 17.21 7.31
N CYS A 84 -22.39 16.14 6.70
CA CYS A 84 -21.69 15.09 7.43
C CYS A 84 -20.51 15.63 8.24
N LEU A 85 -19.63 16.45 7.63
CA LEU A 85 -18.44 17.01 8.30
C LEU A 85 -18.79 18.01 9.42
N VAL A 86 -19.87 18.78 9.24
CA VAL A 86 -20.34 19.73 10.25
C VAL A 86 -20.99 19.00 11.42
N ASN A 87 -21.88 18.04 11.14
CA ASN A 87 -22.58 17.27 12.18
C ASN A 87 -21.63 16.38 13.01
N SER A 88 -20.49 16.00 12.44
CA SER A 88 -19.44 15.25 13.14
C SER A 88 -18.40 16.13 13.84
N GLU A 89 -18.61 17.46 13.88
CA GLU A 89 -17.73 18.44 14.57
C GLU A 89 -16.25 18.30 14.17
N VAL A 90 -16.01 18.00 12.89
CA VAL A 90 -14.65 17.74 12.38
C VAL A 90 -13.81 19.00 12.35
N PHE A 91 -14.44 20.17 12.19
CA PHE A 91 -13.74 21.43 12.02
C PHE A 91 -13.43 22.11 13.36
N HIS A 92 -12.16 22.37 13.61
CA HIS A 92 -11.72 23.24 14.70
C HIS A 92 -11.41 24.63 14.12
N ILE A 93 -12.29 25.59 14.43
CA ILE A 93 -12.24 26.94 13.89
C ILE A 93 -11.08 27.72 14.52
N ILE A 94 -10.19 28.24 13.68
CA ILE A 94 -9.08 29.12 14.07
C ILE A 94 -9.32 30.55 13.56
N PRO A 95 -8.54 31.55 14.02
CA PRO A 95 -8.69 32.93 13.57
C PRO A 95 -8.55 33.09 12.05
N SER A 96 -9.00 34.24 11.53
CA SER A 96 -8.98 34.57 10.10
C SER A 96 -7.63 34.29 9.45
N SER A 97 -7.66 33.84 8.20
CA SER A 97 -6.46 33.53 7.42
C SER A 97 -5.47 34.70 7.30
N ASP A 98 -5.97 35.94 7.34
CA ASP A 98 -5.15 37.17 7.32
C ASP A 98 -4.17 37.27 8.49
N LEU A 99 -4.50 36.64 9.63
CA LEU A 99 -3.65 36.61 10.83
C LEU A 99 -2.57 35.52 10.76
N ASN A 100 -2.51 34.75 9.66
CA ASN A 100 -1.54 33.69 9.46
C ASN A 100 -1.57 32.63 10.56
N ALA A 101 -2.78 32.21 10.95
CA ALA A 101 -3.03 31.30 12.08
C ALA A 101 -2.40 29.89 11.93
N PHE A 102 -1.88 29.53 10.76
CA PHE A 102 -1.20 28.25 10.53
C PHE A 102 0.30 28.30 10.82
N ASN A 103 0.80 27.26 11.49
CA ASN A 103 2.23 27.03 11.70
C ASN A 103 2.64 25.64 11.15
N PRO A 104 3.53 25.55 10.14
CA PRO A 104 4.21 26.64 9.43
C PRO A 104 3.24 27.46 8.55
N ARG A 105 3.54 28.73 8.25
CA ARG A 105 2.65 29.58 7.43
C ARG A 105 2.50 29.07 6.00
N GLN A 106 3.58 28.54 5.42
CA GLN A 106 3.59 27.96 4.09
C GLN A 106 3.97 26.49 4.22
N LEU A 107 3.19 25.61 3.58
CA LEU A 107 3.59 24.21 3.45
C LEU A 107 4.83 24.14 2.55
N PRO A 108 5.85 23.32 2.91
CA PRO A 108 6.97 23.05 2.02
C PRO A 108 6.43 22.48 0.70
N ARG A 109 6.49 23.27 -0.37
CA ARG A 109 6.18 22.79 -1.72
C ARG A 109 7.47 22.21 -2.28
N GLU A 110 7.36 21.05 -2.93
CA GLU A 110 8.47 20.52 -3.71
C GLU A 110 8.82 21.52 -4.81
N LEU A 111 9.92 22.25 -4.62
CA LEU A 111 10.51 23.04 -5.68
C LEU A 111 11.24 22.07 -6.59
N TYR A 112 10.59 21.66 -7.67
CA TYR A 112 11.29 21.02 -8.78
C TYR A 112 12.28 22.04 -9.34
N VAL A 113 13.52 21.99 -8.85
CA VAL A 113 14.63 22.70 -9.47
C VAL A 113 14.87 21.99 -10.79
N ASP A 114 14.34 22.59 -11.85
CA ASP A 114 14.46 22.05 -13.20
C ASP A 114 15.94 21.99 -13.57
N SER A 115 16.50 20.79 -13.48
CA SER A 115 17.95 20.57 -13.47
C SER A 115 18.64 20.90 -14.80
N ILE A 116 17.86 21.29 -15.81
CA ILE A 116 18.26 21.61 -17.17
C ILE A 116 18.67 23.10 -17.30
N SER A 117 18.20 23.97 -16.41
CA SER A 117 18.45 25.43 -16.50
C SER A 117 19.56 25.94 -15.57
N SER A 118 20.27 25.06 -14.86
CA SER A 118 21.34 25.42 -13.92
C SER A 118 22.74 25.04 -14.43
N GLU A 119 23.01 25.18 -15.73
CA GLU A 119 24.36 24.99 -16.30
C GLU A 119 25.19 26.28 -16.34
N SER A 120 24.67 27.41 -15.86
CA SER A 120 25.36 28.69 -16.01
C SER A 120 26.14 29.17 -14.79
N ASP A 121 26.47 28.33 -13.79
CA ASP A 121 27.49 28.79 -12.83
C ASP A 121 28.19 27.71 -11.99
N LEU A 122 29.51 27.90 -11.90
CA LEU A 122 30.50 27.24 -11.04
C LEU A 122 31.09 25.91 -11.55
N GLN A 123 32.12 26.07 -12.39
CA GLN A 123 33.33 25.26 -12.42
C GLN A 123 33.96 25.14 -11.01
N LYS A 124 33.41 24.28 -10.16
CA LYS A 124 34.11 23.76 -8.97
C LYS A 124 34.61 22.36 -9.30
N SER A 125 35.94 22.23 -9.34
CA SER A 125 36.66 20.96 -9.56
C SER A 125 36.17 19.89 -8.58
N LYS A 126 35.48 18.87 -9.11
CA LYS A 126 34.93 17.79 -8.29
C LYS A 126 36.04 16.80 -7.92
N LYS A 127 36.09 16.46 -6.63
CA LYS A 127 36.94 15.40 -6.08
C LYS A 127 36.63 14.06 -6.76
N ALA A 128 37.67 13.32 -7.15
CA ALA A 128 37.57 12.01 -7.79
C ALA A 128 36.76 11.03 -6.91
N GLY A 129 35.86 10.26 -7.52
CA GLY A 129 35.13 9.15 -6.86
C GLY A 129 33.64 9.39 -6.59
N ARG A 130 33.12 10.61 -6.67
CA ARG A 130 31.67 10.85 -6.54
C ARG A 130 31.00 10.70 -7.92
N PRO A 131 30.01 9.79 -8.10
CA PRO A 131 29.28 9.64 -9.35
C PRO A 131 28.76 10.99 -9.82
N THR A 132 29.13 11.38 -11.03
CA THR A 132 28.75 12.67 -11.58
C THR A 132 27.25 12.68 -11.90
N LYS A 133 26.67 13.87 -12.09
CA LYS A 133 25.27 13.98 -12.55
C LYS A 133 25.05 13.21 -13.86
N ARG A 134 26.05 13.21 -14.75
CA ARG A 134 26.05 12.45 -16.00
C ARG A 134 26.00 10.93 -15.74
N ASP A 135 26.74 10.43 -14.76
CA ASP A 135 26.73 9.00 -14.41
C ASP A 135 25.39 8.59 -13.81
N LYS A 136 24.79 9.45 -12.96
CA LYS A 136 23.45 9.21 -12.42
C LYS A 136 22.38 9.19 -13.51
N ALA A 137 22.42 10.13 -14.45
CA ALA A 137 21.50 10.16 -15.58
C ALA A 137 21.66 8.93 -16.49
N LYS A 138 22.92 8.53 -16.77
CA LYS A 138 23.20 7.30 -17.53
C LYS A 138 22.69 6.05 -16.83
N LYS A 139 22.84 5.96 -15.50
CA LYS A 139 22.33 4.85 -14.69
C LYS A 139 20.80 4.83 -14.64
N ALA A 140 20.14 5.98 -14.51
CA ALA A 140 18.68 6.09 -14.56
C ALA A 140 18.13 5.65 -15.92
N LYS A 141 18.76 6.09 -17.02
CA LYS A 141 18.39 5.66 -18.36
C LYS A 141 18.55 4.15 -18.54
N ALA A 142 19.68 3.59 -18.10
CA ALA A 142 19.89 2.14 -18.15
C ALA A 142 18.87 1.34 -17.31
N ALA A 143 18.39 1.90 -16.19
CA ALA A 143 17.34 1.29 -15.39
C ALA A 143 15.99 1.32 -16.11
N LEU A 144 15.63 2.44 -16.76
CA LEU A 144 14.42 2.53 -17.58
C LEU A 144 14.45 1.56 -18.76
N ASP A 145 15.58 1.50 -19.48
CA ASP A 145 15.78 0.54 -20.58
C ASP A 145 15.66 -0.92 -20.08
N GLY A 146 16.11 -1.18 -18.84
CA GLY A 146 15.97 -2.49 -18.18
C GLY A 146 14.52 -2.86 -17.87
N ILE A 147 13.73 -1.90 -17.38
CA ILE A 147 12.28 -2.08 -17.13
C ILE A 147 11.55 -2.33 -18.45
N ASP A 148 11.85 -1.56 -19.48
CA ASP A 148 11.21 -1.70 -20.80
C ASP A 148 11.53 -3.06 -21.43
N LYS A 149 12.79 -3.49 -21.36
CA LYS A 149 13.19 -4.84 -21.79
C LYS A 149 12.48 -5.94 -20.98
N TRP A 150 12.28 -5.74 -19.68
CA TRP A 150 11.55 -6.68 -18.84
C TRP A 150 10.05 -6.71 -19.17
N MET A 151 9.44 -5.57 -19.44
CA MET A 151 8.06 -5.45 -19.92
C MET A 151 7.87 -6.24 -21.22
N HIS A 152 8.77 -6.07 -22.19
CA HIS A 152 8.73 -6.82 -23.45
C HIS A 152 8.95 -8.33 -23.28
N LYS A 153 9.85 -8.73 -22.36
CA LYS A 153 10.07 -10.16 -22.05
C LYS A 153 8.86 -10.80 -21.37
N THR A 154 8.07 -10.02 -20.64
CA THR A 154 6.91 -10.50 -19.87
C THR A 154 5.56 -10.28 -20.57
N SER A 155 5.54 -9.54 -21.68
CA SER A 155 4.39 -9.45 -22.58
C SER A 155 4.38 -10.64 -23.53
N VAL A 156 3.42 -11.57 -23.36
CA VAL A 156 3.14 -12.57 -24.38
C VAL A 156 2.21 -11.91 -25.41
N PRO A 157 2.49 -11.98 -26.72
CA PRO A 157 1.51 -11.56 -27.71
C PRO A 157 0.29 -12.47 -27.54
N SER A 158 -0.84 -11.86 -27.18
CA SER A 158 -2.13 -12.55 -27.21
C SER A 158 -2.34 -13.04 -28.63
N HIS A 159 -2.10 -14.34 -28.87
CA HIS A 159 -2.60 -14.99 -30.07
C HIS A 159 -4.12 -15.02 -29.93
N SER A 160 -4.73 -13.90 -30.31
CA SER A 160 -6.14 -13.80 -30.62
C SER A 160 -6.45 -14.92 -31.61
N MET A 161 -7.21 -15.91 -31.15
CA MET A 161 -7.92 -16.81 -32.04
C MET A 161 -8.69 -15.95 -33.05
N GLU A 162 -8.48 -16.28 -34.33
CA GLU A 162 -9.09 -15.62 -35.47
C GLU A 162 -10.61 -15.56 -35.30
N GLY A 163 -11.18 -14.36 -35.44
CA GLY A 163 -12.62 -14.19 -35.67
C GLY A 163 -13.27 -13.01 -34.96
N GLY A 164 -12.94 -11.77 -35.33
CA GLY A 164 -13.77 -10.61 -34.95
C GLY A 164 -13.19 -9.27 -35.40
N PRO A 165 -13.96 -8.39 -36.08
CA PRO A 165 -13.42 -7.19 -36.67
C PRO A 165 -13.10 -6.10 -35.64
N ALA A 166 -11.97 -5.46 -35.91
CA ALA A 166 -11.33 -4.31 -35.29
C ALA A 166 -12.27 -3.23 -34.72
N PHE A 167 -12.05 -2.83 -33.46
CA PHE A 167 -11.86 -1.45 -33.01
C PHE A 167 -11.60 -1.46 -31.48
N GLY A 168 -10.33 -1.55 -31.08
CA GLY A 168 -9.93 -1.46 -29.68
C GLY A 168 -8.44 -1.72 -29.55
N ALA A 169 -7.72 -0.85 -28.85
CA ALA A 169 -6.29 -1.01 -28.59
C ALA A 169 -5.98 -2.40 -28.01
N PRO A 170 -4.87 -3.04 -28.38
CA PRO A 170 -4.53 -4.37 -27.87
C PRO A 170 -4.38 -4.29 -26.35
N ALA A 171 -5.28 -4.97 -25.63
CA ALA A 171 -5.18 -5.13 -24.19
C ALA A 171 -3.98 -6.04 -23.89
N THR A 172 -2.85 -5.42 -23.53
CA THR A 172 -1.64 -6.11 -23.07
C THR A 172 -1.87 -6.61 -21.64
N THR A 173 -2.35 -7.84 -21.50
CA THR A 173 -2.47 -8.50 -20.19
C THR A 173 -1.11 -9.09 -19.81
N HIS A 174 -0.47 -8.56 -18.76
CA HIS A 174 0.80 -9.07 -18.25
C HIS A 174 0.64 -10.45 -17.60
N TYR A 175 1.47 -11.42 -17.99
CA TYR A 175 1.39 -12.84 -17.60
C TYR A 175 1.44 -13.11 -16.08
N LEU A 176 2.04 -12.20 -15.30
CA LEU A 176 2.19 -12.33 -13.85
C LEU A 176 0.88 -12.28 -13.05
N LEU A 177 -0.23 -11.83 -13.65
CA LEU A 177 -1.54 -11.82 -12.98
C LEU A 177 -2.34 -13.11 -13.19
N ALA A 178 -2.00 -13.95 -14.18
CA ALA A 178 -2.85 -15.07 -14.59
C ALA A 178 -2.23 -16.46 -14.33
N GLN A 179 -0.90 -16.58 -14.28
CA GLN A 179 -0.26 -17.85 -13.94
C GLN A 179 0.74 -17.66 -12.80
N PRO A 180 0.58 -18.39 -11.67
CA PRO A 180 1.60 -18.40 -10.65
C PRO A 180 2.89 -18.97 -11.27
N PRO A 181 4.06 -18.38 -10.99
CA PRO A 181 5.31 -18.80 -11.60
C PRO A 181 5.67 -20.22 -11.15
N THR A 182 5.29 -21.21 -11.96
CA THR A 182 5.51 -22.63 -11.70
C THR A 182 7.01 -22.96 -11.67
N GLN A 183 7.81 -22.26 -12.49
CA GLN A 183 9.26 -22.39 -12.52
C GLN A 183 9.93 -21.93 -11.22
N THR A 184 9.48 -20.81 -10.63
CA THR A 184 10.02 -20.36 -9.34
C THR A 184 9.62 -21.28 -8.19
N LEU A 185 8.45 -21.93 -8.29
CA LEU A 185 8.02 -22.91 -7.29
C LEU A 185 8.88 -24.18 -7.34
N THR A 186 9.28 -24.64 -8.54
CA THR A 186 10.20 -25.77 -8.66
C THR A 186 11.60 -25.45 -8.16
N GLU A 187 12.12 -24.24 -8.46
CA GLU A 187 13.41 -23.77 -7.94
C GLU A 187 13.38 -23.65 -6.42
N TYR A 188 12.34 -23.03 -5.87
CA TYR A 188 12.14 -22.93 -4.43
C TYR A 188 12.11 -24.31 -3.74
N LYS A 189 11.41 -25.30 -4.32
CA LYS A 189 11.36 -26.66 -3.77
C LYS A 189 12.74 -27.34 -3.80
N ALA A 190 13.52 -27.15 -4.85
CA ALA A 190 14.87 -27.68 -4.96
C ALA A 190 15.80 -27.03 -3.92
N ASP A 191 15.81 -25.71 -3.84
CA ASP A 191 16.63 -24.95 -2.88
C ASP A 191 16.25 -25.29 -1.44
N LYS A 192 14.95 -25.42 -1.16
CA LYS A 192 14.46 -25.84 0.15
C LYS A 192 14.91 -27.25 0.51
N ALA A 193 14.89 -28.20 -0.43
CA ALA A 193 15.38 -29.55 -0.20
C ALA A 193 16.89 -29.54 0.13
N THR A 194 17.68 -28.76 -0.61
CA THR A 194 19.12 -28.57 -0.32
C THR A 194 19.35 -27.93 1.03
N MET A 195 18.54 -26.93 1.42
CA MET A 195 18.63 -26.29 2.72
C MET A 195 18.29 -27.25 3.87
N LEU A 196 17.22 -28.04 3.72
CA LEU A 196 16.81 -29.04 4.71
C LEU A 196 17.90 -30.11 4.89
N ASP A 197 18.50 -30.58 3.79
CA ASP A 197 19.62 -31.52 3.81
C ASP A 197 20.84 -30.92 4.53
N ALA A 198 21.19 -29.66 4.24
CA ALA A 198 22.30 -28.96 4.90
C ALA A 198 22.10 -28.75 6.42
N ILE A 199 20.84 -28.64 6.86
CA ILE A 199 20.48 -28.55 8.29
C ILE A 199 20.47 -29.95 8.94
N GLY A 200 20.65 -31.02 8.17
CA GLY A 200 20.63 -32.40 8.65
C GLY A 200 19.21 -32.95 8.80
N PHE A 201 18.21 -32.31 8.17
CA PHE A 201 16.84 -32.80 8.14
C PHE A 201 16.74 -33.89 7.05
N SER A 202 16.98 -35.13 7.45
CA SER A 202 16.73 -36.29 6.60
C SER A 202 15.56 -37.09 7.15
N PRO A 203 14.48 -37.31 6.39
CA PRO A 203 13.31 -38.07 6.86
C PRO A 203 13.64 -39.52 7.24
N ASN A 204 14.82 -40.02 6.83
CA ASN A 204 15.26 -41.39 7.07
C ASN A 204 16.26 -41.52 8.23
N HIS A 205 16.67 -40.43 8.89
CA HIS A 205 17.65 -40.48 9.98
C HIS A 205 17.17 -39.71 11.23
N PRO A 206 16.62 -40.41 12.25
CA PRO A 206 16.11 -39.80 13.49
C PRO A 206 17.25 -39.41 14.47
N SER A 207 18.27 -38.72 13.98
CA SER A 207 19.33 -38.16 14.84
C SER A 207 18.94 -36.75 15.33
N GLY A 208 19.54 -36.29 16.44
CA GLY A 208 19.09 -35.18 17.30
C GLY A 208 18.77 -33.81 16.69
N VAL A 209 18.86 -33.63 15.37
CA VAL A 209 18.36 -32.48 14.61
C VAL A 209 16.83 -32.34 14.71
N HIS A 210 16.09 -33.44 14.89
CA HIS A 210 14.64 -33.40 15.14
C HIS A 210 14.28 -32.52 16.33
N SER A 211 15.07 -32.55 17.40
CA SER A 211 14.83 -31.77 18.61
C SER A 211 14.95 -30.25 18.39
N ALA A 212 15.90 -29.80 17.57
CA ALA A 212 16.05 -28.37 17.27
C ALA A 212 14.88 -27.85 16.41
N MET A 213 14.42 -28.67 15.47
CA MET A 213 13.30 -28.34 14.60
C MET A 213 11.97 -28.32 15.34
N GLU A 214 11.76 -29.28 16.24
CA GLU A 214 10.64 -29.31 17.19
C GLU A 214 10.62 -28.03 18.03
N GLN A 215 11.77 -27.63 18.59
CA GLN A 215 11.89 -26.41 19.38
C GLN A 215 11.52 -25.16 18.57
N VAL A 216 12.03 -25.02 17.34
CA VAL A 216 11.72 -23.87 16.48
C VAL A 216 10.23 -23.84 16.11
N ASN A 217 9.63 -24.99 15.81
CA ASN A 217 8.20 -25.07 15.50
C ASN A 217 7.33 -24.68 16.71
N HIS A 218 7.71 -25.10 17.92
CA HIS A 218 7.05 -24.65 19.15
C HIS A 218 7.20 -23.16 19.40
N ASP A 219 8.41 -22.61 19.28
CA ASP A 219 8.67 -21.16 19.48
C ASP A 219 7.84 -20.30 18.52
N VAL A 220 7.71 -20.72 17.26
CA VAL A 220 6.89 -20.02 16.26
C VAL A 220 5.40 -20.11 16.60
N LEU A 221 4.90 -21.28 17.02
CA LEU A 221 3.52 -21.42 17.46
C LEU A 221 3.21 -20.59 18.70
N GLU A 222 4.13 -20.53 19.67
CA GLU A 222 3.95 -19.73 20.88
C GLU A 222 3.85 -18.24 20.52
N ARG A 223 4.72 -17.74 19.64
CA ARG A 223 4.62 -16.37 19.13
C ARG A 223 3.32 -16.10 18.39
N LEU A 224 2.84 -17.04 17.58
CA LEU A 224 1.53 -16.91 16.91
C LEU A 224 0.38 -16.82 17.92
N ARG A 225 0.44 -17.55 19.03
CA ARG A 225 -0.54 -17.45 20.12
C ARG A 225 -0.48 -16.12 20.85
N GLN A 226 0.73 -15.65 21.18
CA GLN A 226 0.94 -14.34 21.82
C GLN A 226 0.41 -13.20 20.95
N LEU A 227 0.68 -13.22 19.64
CA LEU A 227 0.15 -12.24 18.70
C LEU A 227 -1.39 -12.21 18.73
N GLN A 228 -2.03 -13.38 18.70
CA GLN A 228 -3.49 -13.46 18.77
C GLN A 228 -4.06 -12.87 20.08
N GLU A 229 -3.42 -13.16 21.21
CA GLU A 229 -3.86 -12.64 22.51
C GLU A 229 -3.73 -11.11 22.58
N THR A 230 -2.64 -10.56 22.05
CA THR A 230 -2.43 -9.11 21.99
C THR A 230 -3.34 -8.40 20.98
N GLU A 231 -3.86 -9.10 19.97
CA GLU A 231 -4.78 -8.50 18.99
C GLU A 231 -6.23 -8.42 19.47
N GLY A 232 -6.59 -9.07 20.59
CA GLY A 232 -7.94 -9.10 21.14
C GLY A 232 -8.97 -9.80 20.22
N PRO A 233 -10.19 -10.07 20.69
CA PRO A 233 -11.26 -10.64 19.88
C PRO A 233 -11.77 -9.57 18.90
N LYS A 234 -11.00 -9.29 17.85
CA LYS A 234 -11.44 -8.42 16.74
C LYS A 234 -12.66 -9.07 16.10
N LEU A 235 -13.72 -8.26 16.01
CA LEU A 235 -15.01 -8.61 15.41
C LEU A 235 -14.82 -9.47 14.16
N LYS A 236 -15.54 -10.60 14.15
CA LYS A 236 -15.77 -11.50 13.02
C LYS A 236 -16.12 -10.70 11.77
N THR A 237 -15.12 -10.23 11.05
CA THR A 237 -15.29 -9.78 9.68
C THR A 237 -14.98 -11.01 8.86
N GLU A 238 -16.05 -11.54 8.29
CA GLU A 238 -16.15 -12.89 7.77
C GLU A 238 -15.05 -13.22 6.75
N SER A 239 -14.42 -14.38 6.96
CA SER A 239 -14.15 -15.38 5.92
C SER A 239 -12.70 -15.84 5.69
N MET A 240 -11.63 -15.25 6.23
CA MET A 240 -10.27 -15.82 6.01
C MET A 240 -9.26 -15.80 7.18
N SER A 241 -9.59 -15.24 8.35
CA SER A 241 -8.52 -14.90 9.32
C SER A 241 -8.12 -15.98 10.33
N PHE A 242 -8.80 -17.13 10.43
CA PHE A 242 -8.48 -18.16 11.44
C PHE A 242 -7.92 -19.48 10.87
N ALA A 243 -8.14 -19.75 9.57
CA ALA A 243 -7.69 -20.99 8.94
C ALA A 243 -6.16 -21.15 8.95
N GLY A 244 -5.40 -20.05 8.93
CA GLY A 244 -3.93 -20.09 8.93
C GLY A 244 -3.33 -20.62 10.24
N LYS A 245 -3.90 -20.24 11.39
CA LYS A 245 -3.40 -20.67 12.71
C LYS A 245 -3.72 -22.13 12.97
N GLU A 246 -4.96 -22.54 12.74
CA GLU A 246 -5.39 -23.93 12.93
C GLU A 246 -4.56 -24.87 12.04
N ARG A 247 -4.28 -24.43 10.81
CA ARG A 247 -3.39 -25.14 9.89
C ARG A 247 -1.94 -25.23 10.42
N ALA A 248 -1.40 -24.14 10.96
CA ALA A 248 -0.07 -24.14 11.56
C ALA A 248 0.01 -25.09 12.76
N GLU A 249 -0.98 -25.07 13.66
CA GLU A 249 -1.06 -25.98 14.81
C GLU A 249 -1.19 -27.45 14.37
N ARG A 250 -1.96 -27.71 13.31
CA ARG A 250 -2.08 -29.05 12.73
C ARG A 250 -0.77 -29.52 12.12
N ALA A 251 -0.07 -28.65 11.38
CA ALA A 251 1.22 -28.99 10.77
C ALA A 251 2.28 -29.38 11.82
N VAL A 252 2.31 -28.71 12.98
CA VAL A 252 3.22 -29.08 14.08
C VAL A 252 2.82 -30.40 14.73
N ARG A 253 1.52 -30.63 14.94
CA ARG A 253 1.03 -31.92 15.46
C ARG A 253 1.35 -33.08 14.53
N GLU A 254 1.15 -32.90 13.22
CA GLU A 254 1.53 -33.88 12.19
C GLU A 254 3.04 -34.18 12.22
N MET A 255 3.88 -33.19 12.51
CA MET A 255 5.31 -33.42 12.71
C MET A 255 5.59 -34.29 13.93
N GLU A 256 4.98 -34.00 15.08
CA GLU A 256 5.16 -34.76 16.32
C GLU A 256 4.69 -36.22 16.16
N GLU A 257 3.59 -36.45 15.44
CA GLU A 257 2.99 -37.78 15.26
C GLU A 257 3.64 -38.60 14.14
N LYS A 258 3.90 -37.97 12.98
CA LYS A 258 4.31 -38.66 11.74
C LYS A 258 5.75 -38.34 11.30
N GLY A 259 6.47 -37.46 12.00
CA GLY A 259 7.82 -37.03 11.62
C GLY A 259 7.87 -36.10 10.41
N GLY A 260 6.79 -35.35 10.14
CA GLY A 260 6.68 -34.43 9.01
C GLY A 260 7.53 -33.15 9.13
N PRO A 261 7.59 -32.31 8.07
CA PRO A 261 8.38 -31.08 8.04
C PRO A 261 7.84 -29.92 8.90
N GLY A 262 6.71 -30.10 9.61
CA GLY A 262 6.11 -29.07 10.47
C GLY A 262 5.69 -27.82 9.71
N LEU A 263 5.96 -26.64 10.27
CA LEU A 263 5.58 -25.35 9.67
C LEU A 263 6.29 -25.08 8.34
N LEU A 264 7.47 -25.66 8.11
CA LEU A 264 8.14 -25.51 6.82
C LEU A 264 7.33 -26.17 5.70
N GLY A 265 6.57 -27.22 6.00
CA GLY A 265 5.76 -27.97 5.03
C GLY A 265 4.44 -27.30 4.59
N LEU A 266 4.14 -26.10 5.08
CA LEU A 266 2.85 -25.44 4.79
C LEU A 266 2.63 -25.19 3.29
N LEU A 267 3.68 -25.00 2.50
CA LEU A 267 3.56 -24.83 1.04
C LEU A 267 3.34 -26.17 0.32
N GLU A 268 3.77 -27.27 0.94
CA GLU A 268 3.64 -28.64 0.44
C GLU A 268 2.35 -29.31 0.88
N GLY A 269 1.56 -28.66 1.74
CA GLY A 269 0.26 -29.15 2.17
C GLY A 269 0.18 -29.55 3.63
N SER A 270 1.23 -29.36 4.44
CA SER A 270 1.16 -29.64 5.88
C SER A 270 0.01 -28.88 6.53
N GLY A 271 -0.67 -29.56 7.46
CA GLY A 271 -1.85 -29.06 8.15
C GLY A 271 -3.10 -28.90 7.27
N LEU A 272 -3.10 -29.35 6.01
CA LEU A 272 -4.35 -29.53 5.27
C LEU A 272 -5.03 -30.82 5.76
N GLU A 273 -6.35 -30.81 5.85
CA GLU A 273 -7.06 -32.07 6.08
C GLU A 273 -6.79 -32.95 4.85
N GLU A 274 -6.27 -34.15 5.08
CA GLU A 274 -6.27 -35.22 4.07
C GLU A 274 -7.74 -35.47 3.74
N SER A 275 -8.29 -34.70 2.79
CA SER A 275 -9.62 -34.93 2.26
C SER A 275 -9.60 -36.33 1.69
N CYS A 276 -10.30 -37.25 2.38
CA CYS A 276 -10.38 -38.68 2.10
C CYS A 276 -10.27 -38.95 0.60
N SER A 277 -9.16 -39.57 0.21
CA SER A 277 -9.03 -40.26 -1.08
C SER A 277 -9.75 -41.60 -1.00
#